data_AF-A0A2I1FTU5-F1
#
_entry.id   AF-A0A2I1FTU5-F1
#
_cell.length_a   1.000
_cell.length_b   1.000
_cell.length_c   1.000
_cell.angle_alpha   90.00
_cell.angle_beta   90.00
_cell.angle_gamma   90.00
#
_symmetry.space_group_name_H-M   'P 1'
#
loop_
_entity.id
_entity.type
_entity.pdbx_description
1 polymer ?
#
loop_
_entity_poly.entity_id
_entity_poly.type
_entity_poly.pdbx_seq_one_letter_code
_entity_poly.pdbx_strand_id
1 'polypeptide(L)'
;PADKIASEVATMKYVAQNTSIRVPEVYDWDSEAQNDIKIPYILMEYLPGTQLHKVLGQIEHEQKRSVLSQMVNVLSELWKCKFEKLGCIYKKSPNSSLRELFKNVQYFVL
;
A
#
# COMPACT_ATOMS: atom_id res chain seq x y z
N PRO A 1 2.27 14.30 6.19
CA PRO A 1 0.85 14.56 6.56
C PRO A 1 0.29 13.35 7.33
N ALA A 2 -0.49 13.56 8.40
CA ALA A 2 -1.02 12.48 9.26
C ALA A 2 -1.81 11.41 8.46
N ASP A 3 -2.54 11.84 7.44
CA ASP A 3 -3.36 10.96 6.59
C ASP A 3 -2.56 9.92 5.78
N LYS A 4 -1.24 10.11 5.63
CA LYS A 4 -0.41 9.22 4.81
C LYS A 4 -0.37 7.78 5.35
N ILE A 5 -0.12 7.62 6.65
CA ILE A 5 -0.02 6.29 7.28
C ILE A 5 -1.36 5.56 7.20
N ALA A 6 -2.45 6.26 7.50
CA ALA A 6 -3.79 5.70 7.39
C ALA A 6 -4.09 5.20 5.97
N SER A 7 -3.64 5.93 4.94
CA SER A 7 -3.80 5.52 3.56
C SER A 7 -2.92 4.33 3.16
N GLU A 8 -1.66 4.30 3.60
CA GLU A 8 -0.75 3.16 3.36
C GLU A 8 -1.30 1.88 3.97
N VAL A 9 -1.76 1.93 5.22
CA VAL A 9 -2.38 0.79 5.92
C VAL A 9 -3.66 0.35 5.22
N ALA A 10 -4.53 1.29 4.83
CA ALA A 10 -5.75 0.98 4.10
C ALA A 10 -5.45 0.32 2.74
N THR A 11 -4.42 0.80 2.05
CA THR A 11 -3.98 0.25 0.77
C THR A 11 -3.43 -1.17 0.91
N MET A 12 -2.58 -1.44 1.91
CA MET A 12 -2.08 -2.81 2.17
C MET A 12 -3.23 -3.77 2.47
N LYS A 13 -4.18 -3.36 3.32
CA LYS A 13 -5.36 -4.19 3.64
C LYS A 13 -6.24 -4.44 2.41
N TYR A 14 -6.43 -3.42 1.58
CA TYR A 14 -7.19 -3.55 0.34
C TYR A 14 -6.52 -4.53 -0.64
N VAL A 15 -5.20 -4.41 -0.86
CA VAL A 15 -4.45 -5.31 -1.75
C VAL A 15 -4.51 -6.75 -1.25
N ALA A 16 -4.31 -6.98 0.05
CA ALA A 16 -4.42 -8.32 0.65
C ALA A 16 -5.81 -8.97 0.50
N GLN A 17 -6.87 -8.16 0.53
CA GLN A 17 -8.25 -8.66 0.42
C GLN A 17 -8.71 -8.92 -1.01
N ASN A 18 -8.12 -8.22 -2.00
CA ASN A 18 -8.64 -8.19 -3.38
C ASN A 18 -7.68 -8.82 -4.40
N THR A 19 -6.48 -9.22 -3.98
CA THR A 19 -5.46 -9.79 -4.87
C THR A 19 -4.74 -10.96 -4.21
N SER A 20 -4.02 -11.72 -5.02
CA SER A 20 -3.09 -12.75 -4.56
C SER A 20 -1.68 -12.22 -4.19
N ILE A 21 -1.47 -10.90 -4.27
CA ILE A 21 -0.17 -10.28 -4.00
C ILE A 21 0.14 -10.41 -2.51
N ARG A 22 1.32 -10.93 -2.18
CA ARG A 22 1.83 -10.94 -0.80
C ARG A 22 2.24 -9.52 -0.40
N VAL A 23 1.51 -8.96 0.56
CA VAL A 23 1.86 -7.71 1.27
C VAL A 23 2.03 -8.02 2.76
N PRO A 24 2.82 -7.22 3.51
CA PRO A 24 2.97 -7.42 4.95
C PRO A 24 1.64 -7.33 5.69
N GLU A 25 1.43 -8.24 6.64
CA GLU A 25 0.33 -8.10 7.60
C GLU A 25 0.60 -6.92 8.55
N VAL A 26 -0.39 -6.02 8.71
CA VAL A 26 -0.28 -4.89 9.63
C VAL A 26 -0.81 -5.31 11.01
N TYR A 27 0.09 -5.36 12.01
CA TYR A 27 -0.24 -5.70 13.38
C TYR A 27 -0.80 -4.50 14.15
N ASP A 28 -0.17 -3.34 14.00
CA ASP A 28 -0.58 -2.10 14.67
C ASP A 28 -0.10 -0.86 13.90
N TRP A 29 -0.70 0.30 14.11
CA TRP A 29 -0.28 1.56 13.50
C TRP A 29 -0.92 2.76 14.19
N ASP A 30 -0.22 3.89 14.17
CA ASP A 30 -0.78 5.18 14.58
C ASP A 30 -0.25 6.29 13.65
N SER A 31 -1.16 7.12 13.15
CA SER A 31 -0.85 8.27 12.29
C SER A 31 -0.51 9.54 13.05
N GLU A 32 -0.84 9.62 14.33
CA GLU A 32 -0.64 10.80 15.16
C GLU A 32 0.68 10.74 15.92
N ALA A 33 1.25 11.90 16.25
CA ALA A 33 2.39 11.99 17.15
C ALA A 33 1.95 12.01 18.64
N GLN A 34 0.65 11.99 18.91
CA GLN A 34 0.07 11.98 20.26
C GLN A 34 -0.05 10.54 20.81
N ASN A 35 0.92 9.68 20.51
CA ASN A 35 0.97 8.30 20.99
C ASN A 35 2.11 8.13 22.02
N ASP A 36 2.28 6.94 22.57
CA ASP A 36 3.27 6.66 23.62
C ASP A 36 4.72 6.82 23.12
N ILE A 37 4.96 6.61 21.82
CA ILE A 37 6.28 6.72 21.21
C ILE A 37 6.55 8.10 20.57
N LYS A 38 5.57 9.01 20.64
CA LYS A 38 5.62 10.41 20.16
C LYS A 38 5.91 10.59 18.67
N ILE A 39 5.77 9.54 17.87
CA ILE A 39 5.98 9.56 16.42
C ILE A 39 4.96 8.66 15.70
N PRO A 40 4.51 9.03 14.48
CA PRO A 40 3.67 8.15 13.67
C PRO A 40 4.41 6.86 13.28
N TYR A 41 3.71 5.72 13.24
CA TYR A 41 4.32 4.41 12.97
C TYR A 41 3.37 3.42 12.28
N ILE A 42 3.97 2.38 11.70
CA ILE A 42 3.29 1.14 11.31
C ILE A 42 4.13 -0.03 11.81
N LEU A 43 3.53 -0.92 12.59
CA LEU A 43 4.08 -2.20 12.99
C LEU A 43 3.49 -3.30 12.10
N MET A 44 4.34 -4.03 11.39
CA MET A 44 3.91 -4.99 10.37
C MET A 44 4.85 -6.20 10.27
N GLU A 45 4.37 -7.25 9.59
CA GLU A 45 5.13 -8.47 9.26
C GLU A 45 6.46 -8.13 8.57
N TYR A 46 7.54 -8.78 9.01
CA TYR A 46 8.79 -8.77 8.26
C TYR A 46 8.75 -9.81 7.14
N LEU A 47 8.85 -9.36 5.89
CA LEU A 47 8.99 -10.24 4.74
C LEU A 47 10.47 -10.56 4.49
N PRO A 48 10.92 -11.82 4.68
CA PRO A 48 12.30 -12.18 4.43
C PRO A 48 12.61 -12.10 2.94
N GLY A 49 13.75 -11.50 2.61
CA GLY A 49 14.21 -11.43 1.23
C GLY A 49 15.31 -10.43 1.00
N THR A 50 15.79 -10.39 -0.23
CA THR A 50 16.82 -9.44 -0.67
C THR A 50 16.22 -8.46 -1.65
N GLN A 51 16.48 -7.17 -1.43
CA GLN A 51 16.05 -6.12 -2.36
C GLN A 51 16.67 -6.37 -3.73
N LEU A 52 15.84 -6.46 -4.77
CA LEU A 52 16.26 -6.85 -6.12
C LEU A 52 17.44 -6.02 -6.64
N HIS A 53 17.44 -4.70 -6.41
CA HIS A 53 18.50 -3.81 -6.90
C HIS A 53 19.91 -4.18 -6.39
N LYS A 54 20.00 -4.83 -5.22
CA LYS A 54 21.28 -5.24 -4.63
C LYS A 54 21.90 -6.44 -5.35
N VAL A 55 21.07 -7.27 -5.99
CA VAL A 55 21.48 -8.53 -6.62
C VAL A 55 21.24 -8.55 -8.13
N LEU A 56 20.61 -7.52 -8.70
CA LEU A 56 20.19 -7.48 -10.10
C LEU A 56 21.35 -7.71 -11.10
N GLY A 57 22.56 -7.22 -10.77
CA GLY A 57 23.76 -7.43 -11.58
C GLY A 57 24.42 -8.81 -11.40
N GLN A 58 24.03 -9.55 -10.36
CA GLN A 58 24.63 -10.82 -9.97
C GLN A 58 23.78 -12.02 -10.41
N ILE A 59 22.47 -11.83 -10.58
CA ILE A 59 21.54 -12.89 -10.98
C ILE A 59 21.65 -13.20 -12.47
N GLU A 60 21.46 -14.49 -12.81
CA GLU A 60 21.54 -15.00 -14.16
C GLU A 60 20.33 -14.58 -15.02
N HIS A 61 20.44 -14.75 -16.34
CA HIS A 61 19.39 -14.37 -17.28
C HIS A 61 18.05 -15.08 -16.99
N GLU A 62 18.08 -16.36 -16.61
CA GLU A 62 16.85 -17.10 -16.30
C GLU A 62 16.18 -16.59 -15.01
N GLN A 63 16.97 -16.22 -14.00
CA GLN A 63 16.46 -15.60 -12.78
C GLN A 63 15.84 -14.23 -13.07
N LYS A 64 16.47 -13.42 -13.93
CA LYS A 64 15.89 -12.14 -14.39
C LYS A 64 14.54 -12.35 -15.07
N ARG A 65 14.42 -13.37 -15.92
CA ARG A 65 13.15 -13.74 -16.58
C ARG A 65 12.08 -14.13 -15.55
N SER A 66 12.43 -14.91 -14.54
CA SER A 66 11.51 -15.29 -13.45
C SER A 66 11.03 -14.07 -12.66
N VAL A 67 11.95 -13.17 -12.27
CA VAL A 67 11.60 -11.92 -11.57
C VAL A 67 10.66 -11.06 -12.41
N LEU A 68 10.96 -10.88 -13.70
CA LEU A 68 10.09 -10.12 -14.60
C LEU A 68 8.69 -10.76 -14.70
N SER A 69 8.61 -12.08 -14.80
CA SER A 69 7.32 -12.79 -14.81
C SER A 69 6.53 -12.54 -13.51
N GLN A 70 7.18 -12.55 -12.35
CA GLN A 70 6.53 -12.23 -11.08
C GLN A 70 6.04 -10.78 -11.02
N MET A 71 6.85 -9.82 -11.51
CA MET A 71 6.43 -8.41 -11.60
C MET A 71 5.21 -8.23 -12.49
N VAL A 72 5.17 -8.92 -13.64
CA VAL A 72 4.01 -8.92 -14.55
C VAL A 72 2.77 -9.45 -13.84
N ASN A 73 2.90 -10.53 -13.05
CA ASN A 73 1.78 -11.08 -12.28
C ASN A 73 1.26 -10.07 -11.24
N VAL A 74 2.15 -9.41 -10.50
CA VAL A 74 1.78 -8.35 -9.53
C VAL A 74 1.06 -7.19 -10.22
N LEU A 75 1.59 -6.70 -11.35
CA LEU A 75 0.96 -5.61 -12.10
C LEU A 75 -0.41 -6.03 -12.66
N SER A 76 -0.55 -7.27 -13.14
CA SER A 76 -1.82 -7.81 -13.63
C SER A 76 -2.88 -7.85 -12.53
N GLU A 77 -2.50 -8.31 -11.33
CA GLU A 77 -3.38 -8.34 -10.17
C GLU A 77 -3.81 -6.94 -9.73
N LEU A 78 -2.86 -6.00 -9.61
CA LEU A 78 -3.19 -4.59 -9.29
C LEU A 78 -4.09 -3.95 -10.35
N TRP A 79 -3.92 -4.32 -11.63
CA TRP A 79 -4.72 -3.76 -12.71
C TRP A 79 -6.20 -4.18 -12.67
N LYS A 80 -6.51 -5.30 -12.00
CA LYS A 80 -7.89 -5.75 -11.74
C LYS A 80 -8.58 -4.92 -10.65
N CYS A 81 -7.82 -4.25 -9.78
CA CYS A 81 -8.37 -3.33 -8.80
C CYS A 81 -8.89 -2.06 -9.49
N LYS A 82 -10.21 -1.91 -9.60
CA LYS A 82 -10.86 -0.74 -10.19
C LYS A 82 -11.42 0.19 -9.11
N PHE A 83 -11.29 1.48 -9.34
CA PHE A 83 -11.79 2.53 -8.45
C PHE A 83 -12.66 3.49 -9.25
N GLU A 84 -13.79 3.91 -8.66
CA GLU A 84 -14.68 4.91 -9.27
C GLU A 84 -14.11 6.33 -9.19
N LYS A 85 -13.15 6.56 -8.29
CA LYS A 85 -12.57 7.86 -7.98
C LYS A 85 -11.05 7.78 -7.92
N LEU A 86 -10.41 8.89 -8.27
CA LEU A 86 -8.98 9.08 -8.08
C LEU A 86 -8.69 9.53 -6.65
N GLY A 87 -7.51 9.18 -6.15
CA GLY A 87 -7.04 9.60 -4.84
C GLY A 87 -6.48 8.46 -4.00
N CYS A 88 -6.37 8.74 -2.70
CA CYS A 88 -5.85 7.80 -1.70
C CYS A 88 -6.98 6.92 -1.14
N ILE A 89 -6.65 5.68 -0.80
CA ILE A 89 -7.59 4.74 -0.17
C ILE A 89 -7.60 5.03 1.33
N TYR A 90 -8.78 5.04 1.96
CA TYR A 90 -8.94 5.20 3.40
C TYR A 90 -9.98 4.20 3.92
N LYS A 91 -9.83 3.77 5.18
CA LYS A 91 -10.87 2.99 5.84
C LYS A 91 -12.08 3.88 6.07
N LYS A 92 -13.27 3.41 5.65
CA LYS A 92 -14.52 4.11 5.93
C LYS A 92 -14.74 4.16 7.45
N SER A 93 -14.77 5.35 8.04
CA SER A 93 -15.16 5.51 9.45
C SER A 93 -16.67 5.25 9.57
N PRO A 94 -17.14 4.55 10.63
CA PRO A 94 -18.57 4.29 10.84
C PRO A 94 -19.43 5.55 10.86
N ASN A 95 -18.85 6.71 11.23
CA ASN A 95 -19.58 7.96 11.48
C ASN A 95 -19.19 9.11 10.53
N SER A 96 -18.29 8.91 9.57
CA SER A 96 -17.86 9.98 8.68
C SER A 96 -18.85 10.19 7.54
N SER A 97 -19.51 11.35 7.49
CA SER A 97 -20.23 11.79 6.30
C SER A 97 -19.24 11.93 5.14
N LEU A 98 -19.67 11.61 3.92
CA LEU A 98 -18.83 11.70 2.71
C LEU A 98 -18.15 13.08 2.57
N ARG A 99 -18.71 14.14 3.13
CA ARG A 99 -18.20 15.52 3.05
C ARG A 99 -16.88 15.76 3.78
N GLU A 100 -16.52 14.96 4.78
CA GLU A 100 -15.26 15.14 5.53
C GLU A 100 -14.06 14.52 4.83
N LEU A 101 -14.26 13.43 4.08
CA LEU A 101 -13.21 12.74 3.34
C LEU A 101 -12.76 13.49 2.07
N PHE A 102 -13.59 14.39 1.53
CA PHE A 102 -13.28 15.16 0.31
C PHE A 102 -12.61 16.52 0.56
N LYS A 103 -12.34 16.91 1.81
CA LYS A 103 -11.67 18.19 2.09
C LYS A 103 -10.22 18.27 1.57
N ASN A 104 -9.57 17.12 1.29
CA ASN A 104 -8.16 17.05 0.87
C ASN A 104 -7.94 16.48 -0.54
N VAL A 105 -8.97 16.37 -1.38
CA VAL A 105 -8.78 15.97 -2.79
C VAL A 105 -8.95 17.20 -3.67
N GLN A 106 -7.81 17.82 -3.99
CA GLN A 106 -7.75 18.89 -4.99
C GLN A 106 -8.15 18.29 -6.35
N TYR A 107 -9.29 18.75 -6.87
CA TYR A 107 -9.86 18.28 -8.12
C TYR A 107 -8.94 18.60 -9.30
N PHE A 108 -8.67 17.59 -10.14
CA PHE A 108 -8.38 17.81 -11.56
C PHE A 108 -9.48 17.10 -12.36
N VAL A 109 -10.29 17.90 -13.03
CA VAL A 109 -11.16 17.51 -14.14
C VAL A 109 -10.35 17.80 -15.41
N LEU A 110 -10.37 16.89 -16.39
CA LEU A 110 -9.91 17.22 -17.75
C LEU A 110 -10.92 18.16 -18.41
#